data_AF-T0RXI4-F1
#
_entry.id   AF-T0RXI4-F1
#
_cell.length_a   1.000
_cell.length_b   1.000
_cell.length_c   1.000
_cell.angle_alpha   90.00
_cell.angle_beta   90.00
_cell.angle_gamma   90.00
#
_symmetry.space_group_name_H-M   'P 1'
#
loop_
_entity.id
_entity.type
_entity.pdbx_description
1 polymer ?
#
loop_
_entity_poly.entity_id
_entity_poly.type
_entity_poly.pdbx_seq_one_letter_code
_entity_poly.pdbx_strand_id
1 'polypeptide(L)' 'YWNENIPVFSWLFLRGKCSGCQVKISPVYPLVELFIGIVSFLLFPKVVNIHSLTSYIFFFSIACAFTVHFVIDL' A
#
# COMPACT_ATOMS: atom_id res chain seq x y z
N TYR A 1 -8.38 9.48 19.16
CA TYR A 1 -8.13 8.09 18.69
C TYR A 1 -8.47 7.97 17.21
N TRP A 2 -7.91 8.84 16.35
CA TRP A 2 -8.37 9.01 14.96
C TRP A 2 -7.21 9.20 13.96
N ASN A 3 -6.00 8.75 14.32
CA ASN A 3 -4.79 8.94 13.52
C ASN A 3 -4.21 7.62 13.02
N GLU A 4 -5.00 6.54 12.96
CA GLU A 4 -4.56 5.22 12.49
C GLU A 4 -5.01 4.91 11.05
N ASN A 5 -5.64 5.87 10.35
CA ASN A 5 -6.11 5.69 8.97
C ASN A 5 -4.99 5.61 7.93
N ILE A 6 -3.71 5.74 8.31
CA ILE A 6 -2.56 5.57 7.42
C ILE A 6 -1.58 4.56 8.05
N PRO A 7 -1.84 3.25 7.90
CA PRO A 7 -1.15 2.18 8.62
C PRO A 7 0.38 2.24 8.52
N VAL A 8 0.98 2.57 7.36
CA VAL A 8 2.45 2.75 7.23
C VAL A 8 3.00 3.86 8.11
N PHE A 9 2.42 5.06 8.03
CA PHE A 9 2.93 6.21 8.76
C PHE A 9 2.73 6.01 10.25
N SER A 10 1.53 5.57 10.66
CA SER A 10 1.23 5.32 12.07
C SER A 10 2.05 4.17 12.64
N TRP A 11 2.33 3.10 11.87
CA TRP A 11 3.20 2.01 12.31
C TRP A 11 4.65 2.46 12.51
N LEU A 12 5.19 3.31 11.63
CA LEU A 12 6.53 3.88 11.75
C LEU A 12 6.66 4.78 12.99
N PHE A 13 5.69 5.68 13.21
CA PHE A 13 5.65 6.57 14.38
C PHE A 13 5.44 5.81 15.69
N LEU A 14 4.65 4.73 15.67
CA LEU A 14 4.36 3.91 16.84
C LEU A 14 5.34 2.74 17.05
N ARG A 15 6.40 2.65 16.21
CA ARG A 15 7.42 1.58 16.26
C ARG A 15 6.83 0.16 16.24
N GLY A 16 5.78 -0.03 15.45
CA GLY A 16 5.10 -1.32 15.28
C GLY A 16 4.23 -1.77 16.46
N LYS A 17 3.82 -0.86 17.34
CA LYS A 17 2.88 -1.13 18.44
C LYS A 17 1.61 -0.29 18.32
N CYS A 18 0.46 -0.84 18.69
CA CYS A 18 -0.79 -0.10 18.81
C CYS A 18 -0.68 1.03 19.84
N SER A 19 -1.14 2.25 19.52
CA SER A 19 -1.02 3.40 20.43
C SER A 19 -1.85 3.26 21.71
N GLY A 20 -3.02 2.63 21.62
CA GLY A 20 -3.93 2.44 22.75
C GLY A 20 -3.74 1.13 23.50
N CYS A 21 -3.25 0.09 22.81
CA CYS A 21 -3.28 -1.28 23.30
C CYS A 21 -1.90 -1.96 23.40
N GLN A 22 -0.83 -1.32 22.92
CA GLN A 22 0.58 -1.79 22.98
C GLN A 22 0.85 -3.18 22.36
N VAL A 23 -0.15 -3.79 21.73
CA VAL A 23 -0.02 -5.04 20.98
C VAL A 23 0.81 -4.79 19.72
N LYS A 24 1.64 -5.76 19.35
CA LYS A 24 2.42 -5.72 18.10
C LYS A 24 1.49 -5.81 16.90
N ILE A 25 1.60 -4.85 15.99
CA ILE A 25 0.88 -4.87 14.71
C ILE A 25 1.71 -5.67 13.70
N SER A 26 1.08 -6.63 13.00
CA SER A 26 1.75 -7.43 11.98
C SER A 26 2.39 -6.52 10.91
N PRO A 27 3.69 -6.72 10.58
CA PRO A 27 4.37 -5.89 9.60
C PRO A 27 3.88 -6.11 8.16
N VAL A 28 3.03 -7.10 7.91
CA VAL A 28 2.48 -7.39 6.57
C VAL A 28 1.69 -6.19 6.03
N TYR A 29 0.86 -5.54 6.84
CA TYR A 29 0.06 -4.39 6.43
C TYR A 29 0.90 -3.19 5.93
N PRO A 30 1.87 -2.67 6.72
CA PRO A 30 2.70 -1.58 6.24
C PRO A 30 3.60 -1.98 5.05
N LEU A 31 4.02 -3.25 4.96
CA LEU A 31 4.78 -3.73 3.80
C LEU A 31 3.94 -3.70 2.50
N VAL A 32 2.68 -4.13 2.56
CA VAL A 32 1.78 -4.13 1.40
C VAL A 32 1.48 -2.71 0.94
N GLU A 33 1.18 -1.79 1.86
CA GLU A 33 0.94 -0.38 1.52
C GLU A 33 2.17 0.28 0.89
N LEU A 34 3.37 0.03 1.43
CA LEU A 34 4.62 0.54 0.86
C LEU A 34 4.85 -0.03 -0.55
N PHE A 35 4.62 -1.33 -0.73
CA PHE A 35 4.77 -1.99 -2.02
C PHE A 35 3.83 -1.39 -3.08
N ILE A 36 2.55 -1.22 -2.74
CA ILE A 36 1.56 -0.59 -3.64
C ILE A 36 1.93 0.86 -3.96
N GLY A 37 2.41 1.62 -2.97
CA GLY A 37 2.91 2.98 -3.17
C GLY A 37 4.09 3.04 -4.14
N ILE A 38 5.06 2.12 -4.01
CA ILE A 38 6.21 2.03 -4.92
C ILE A 38 5.77 1.65 -6.34
N VAL A 39 4.90 0.64 -6.48
CA VAL A 39 4.39 0.22 -7.79
C VAL A 39 3.64 1.35 -8.49
N SER A 40 2.79 2.07 -7.76
CA SER A 40 2.08 3.26 -8.25
C SER A 40 3.06 4.33 -8.75
N PHE A 41 4.07 4.64 -7.95
CA PHE A 41 5.09 5.62 -8.30
C PHE A 41 5.89 5.22 -9.55
N LEU A 42 6.25 3.95 -9.69
CA LEU A 42 7.00 3.43 -10.84
C LEU A 42 6.17 3.40 -12.13
N LEU A 43 4.87 3.11 -12.03
CA LEU A 43 3.97 3.08 -13.18
C LEU A 43 3.51 4.47 -13.60
N PHE A 44 3.70 5.50 -12.77
CA PHE A 44 3.18 6.84 -13.01
C PHE A 44 3.70 7.41 -14.34
N PRO A 45 2.81 7.75 -15.31
CA PRO A 45 3.25 8.18 -16.62
C PRO A 45 3.83 9.59 -16.59
N LYS A 46 4.99 9.79 -17.23
CA LYS A 46 5.62 11.12 -17.37
C LYS A 46 4.77 12.12 -18.18
N VAL A 47 3.97 11.60 -19.11
CA VAL A 47 3.07 12.40 -19.95
C VAL A 47 1.65 11.87 -19.78
N VAL A 48 0.75 12.74 -19.36
CA VAL A 48 -0.65 12.41 -19.12
C VAL A 48 -1.40 12.41 -20.46
N ASN A 49 -1.51 11.23 -21.06
CA ASN A 49 -2.32 10.95 -22.24
C ASN A 49 -3.37 9.90 -21.91
N ILE A 50 -4.45 9.83 -22.70
CA ILE A 50 -5.51 8.84 -22.50
C ILE A 50 -4.96 7.41 -22.54
N HIS A 51 -4.10 7.09 -23.50
CA HIS A 51 -3.46 5.77 -23.62
C HIS A 51 -2.53 5.45 -22.44
N SER A 52 -1.74 6.44 -21.99
CA SER A 52 -0.86 6.29 -20.83
C SER A 52 -1.66 6.07 -19.54
N LEU A 53 -2.77 6.79 -19.38
CA LEU A 53 -3.66 6.66 -18.23
C LEU A 53 -4.38 5.31 -18.21
N THR A 54 -4.89 4.86 -19.36
CA THR A 54 -5.50 3.53 -19.49
C THR A 54 -4.50 2.43 -19.15
N SER A 55 -3.28 2.51 -19.68
CA SER A 55 -2.22 1.53 -19.39
C SER A 55 -1.86 1.53 -17.91
N TYR A 56 -1.71 2.72 -17.31
CA TYR A 56 -1.45 2.87 -15.87
C TYR A 56 -2.53 2.20 -15.01
N ILE A 57 -3.81 2.51 -15.25
CA ILE A 57 -4.93 1.95 -14.48
C ILE A 57 -4.99 0.42 -14.64
N PHE A 58 -4.78 -0.08 -15.86
CA PHE A 58 -4.77 -1.51 -16.14
C PHE A 58 -3.66 -2.24 -15.37
N PHE A 59 -2.40 -1.82 -15.50
CA PHE A 59 -1.29 -2.46 -14.80
C PHE A 59 -1.38 -2.31 -13.27
N PHE A 60 -1.80 -1.14 -12.79
CA PHE A 60 -1.95 -0.90 -11.37
C PHE A 60 -3.04 -1.79 -10.74
N SER A 61 -4.21 -1.91 -11.40
CA SER A 61 -5.29 -2.78 -10.91
C SER A 61 -4.90 -4.26 -10.87
N ILE A 62 -4.17 -4.74 -11.89
CA ILE A 62 -3.61 -6.10 -11.91
C ILE A 62 -2.63 -6.29 -10.75
N ALA A 63 -1.70 -5.36 -10.55
CA ALA A 63 -0.73 -5.44 -9.46
C ALA A 63 -1.41 -5.49 -8.08
N CYS A 64 -2.45 -4.67 -7.86
CA CYS A 64 -3.26 -4.71 -6.64
C CYS A 64 -3.95 -6.07 -6.46
N ALA A 65 -4.58 -6.61 -7.51
CA ALA A 65 -5.27 -7.90 -7.45
C ALA A 65 -4.31 -9.06 -7.10
N PHE A 66 -3.13 -9.11 -7.76
CA PHE A 66 -2.10 -10.11 -7.45
C PHE A 66 -1.56 -9.97 -6.03
N THR A 67 -1.32 -8.75 -5.57
CA THR A 67 -0.82 -8.50 -4.21
C THR A 67 -1.82 -8.97 -3.17
N VAL A 68 -3.11 -8.65 -3.34
CA VAL A 68 -4.17 -9.09 -2.44
C VAL A 68 -4.29 -10.62 -2.44
N HIS A 69 -4.24 -11.25 -3.62
CA HIS A 69 -4.33 -12.71 -3.72
C HIS A 69 -3.15 -13.39 -3.01
N PHE A 70 -1.92 -12.93 -3.25
CA PHE A 70 -0.72 -13.47 -2.62
C PHE A 70 -0.67 -13.24 -1.11
N VAL A 71 -1.16 -12.10 -0.63
CA VAL A 71 -1.15 -11.76 0.81
C VAL A 71 -2.25 -12.47 1.59
N ILE A 72 -3.40 -12.77 0.96
CA ILE A 72 -4.48 -13.53 1.61
C ILE A 72 -4.17 -15.03 1.62
N ASP A 73 -3.48 -15.54 0.60
CA ASP A 73 -3.12 -16.96 0.49
C ASP A 73 -1.88 -17.36 1.32
N LEU A 74 -1.10 -16.39 1.82
CA LEU A 74 0.11 -16.57 2.63
C LEU A 74 -0.17 -16.45 4.15
#